data_AF-A0A328U2Y7-F1
#
_entry.id   AF-A0A328U2Y7-F1
#
_cell.length_a   1.000
_cell.length_b   1.000
_cell.length_c   1.000
_cell.angle_alpha   90.00
_cell.angle_beta   90.00
_cell.angle_gamma   90.00
#
_symmetry.space_group_name_H-M   'P 1'
#
loop_
_entity.id
_entity.type
_entity.pdbx_description
1 polymer ?
#
loop_
_entity_poly.entity_id
_entity_poly.type
_entity_poly.pdbx_seq_one_letter_code
_entity_poly.pdbx_strand_id
1 'polypeptide(L)'
;MSDGQILMLCILVTAVIGIGGYFAARYGGGRSYEIELTLDEVKDYFFKRHRCRDCDTKLKRIANDEYLGEGWTNNMGTHSYSKQYKRSYHLQCPKCLRRYSAEDY
;
A
#
# COMPACT_ATOMS: atom_id res chain seq x y z
N MET A 1 42.42 12.82 1.01
CA MET A 1 41.68 11.57 0.70
C MET A 1 42.58 10.77 -0.21
N SER A 2 42.97 9.55 0.15
CA SER A 2 43.89 8.76 -0.68
C SER A 2 43.15 8.17 -1.88
N ASP A 3 43.83 7.94 -3.00
CA ASP A 3 43.24 7.43 -4.25
C ASP A 3 42.48 6.10 -4.04
N GLY A 4 42.91 5.28 -3.06
CA GLY A 4 42.22 4.05 -2.67
C GLY A 4 40.85 4.27 -1.99
N GLN A 5 40.64 5.41 -1.32
CA GLN A 5 39.33 5.75 -0.73
C GLN A 5 38.32 6.20 -1.80
N ILE A 6 38.79 6.85 -2.85
CA ILE A 6 37.94 7.30 -3.97
C ILE A 6 37.43 6.09 -4.76
N LEU A 7 38.29 5.11 -5.03
CA LEU A 7 37.92 3.88 -5.74
C LEU A 7 36.87 3.06 -4.95
N MET A 8 37.05 2.92 -3.64
CA MET A 8 36.08 2.25 -2.75
C MET A 8 34.71 2.93 -2.75
N LEU A 9 34.68 4.26 -2.74
CA LEU A 9 33.44 5.03 -2.82
C LEU A 9 32.71 4.79 -4.15
N CYS A 10 33.41 4.78 -5.28
CA CYS A 10 32.81 4.52 -6.59
C CYS A 10 32.20 3.10 -6.68
N ILE A 11 32.88 2.09 -6.13
CA ILE A 11 32.37 0.72 -6.10
C ILE A 11 31.10 0.61 -5.24
N LEU A 12 31.08 1.26 -4.07
CA LEU A 12 29.91 1.28 -3.21
C LEU A 12 28.71 1.98 -3.87
N VAL A 13 28.94 3.13 -4.50
CA VAL A 13 27.87 3.88 -5.17
C VAL A 13 27.28 3.08 -6.34
N THR A 14 28.12 2.47 -7.17
CA THR A 14 27.67 1.65 -8.30
C THR A 14 26.93 0.39 -7.85
N ALA A 15 27.37 -0.24 -6.75
CA ALA A 15 26.67 -1.37 -6.15
C ALA A 15 25.29 -0.97 -5.61
N VAL A 16 25.17 0.17 -4.92
CA VAL A 16 23.88 0.66 -4.40
C VAL A 16 22.92 1.01 -5.53
N ILE A 17 23.40 1.66 -6.60
CA ILE A 17 22.57 1.98 -7.79
C ILE A 17 22.14 0.69 -8.50
N GLY A 18 23.05 -0.28 -8.67
CA GLY A 18 22.75 -1.57 -9.30
C GLY A 18 21.72 -2.39 -8.52
N ILE A 19 21.87 -2.46 -7.19
CA ILE A 19 20.91 -3.13 -6.31
C ILE A 19 19.57 -2.40 -6.33
N GLY A 20 19.57 -1.07 -6.19
CA GLY A 20 18.35 -0.27 -6.24
C GLY A 20 17.58 -0.44 -7.55
N GLY A 21 18.29 -0.41 -8.69
CA GLY A 21 17.72 -0.64 -10.02
C GLY A 21 17.19 -2.06 -10.19
N TYR A 22 17.91 -3.08 -9.69
CA TYR A 22 17.46 -4.47 -9.73
C TYR A 22 16.19 -4.69 -8.90
N PHE A 23 16.13 -4.14 -7.69
CA PHE A 23 14.93 -4.23 -6.84
C PHE A 23 13.76 -3.43 -7.44
N ALA A 24 14.00 -2.23 -7.99
CA ALA A 24 12.96 -1.47 -8.67
C ALA A 24 12.39 -2.22 -9.89
N ALA A 25 13.24 -2.86 -10.70
CA ALA A 25 12.79 -3.65 -11.85
C ALA A 25 12.09 -4.97 -11.44
N ARG A 26 12.54 -5.62 -10.36
CA ARG A 26 12.00 -6.89 -9.88
C ARG A 26 10.65 -6.74 -9.19
N TYR A 27 10.46 -5.63 -8.46
CA TYR A 27 9.27 -5.39 -7.62
C TYR A 27 8.34 -4.28 -8.16
N GLY A 28 8.70 -3.63 -9.27
CA GLY A 28 7.95 -2.52 -9.88
C GLY A 28 6.72 -2.91 -10.71
N GLY A 29 6.38 -4.20 -10.82
CA GLY A 29 5.16 -4.68 -11.49
C GLY A 29 4.52 -5.80 -10.68
N GLY A 30 3.20 -5.89 -10.51
CA GLY A 30 2.12 -5.12 -11.08
C GLY A 30 0.83 -5.41 -10.32
N ARG A 31 0.47 -4.49 -9.42
CA ARG A 31 -0.88 -4.41 -8.86
C ARG A 31 -1.24 -2.94 -8.81
N SER A 32 -2.15 -2.54 -9.68
CA SER A 32 -2.83 -1.25 -9.57
C SER A 32 -3.99 -1.43 -8.62
N TYR A 33 -3.94 -0.75 -7.47
CA TYR A 33 -5.05 -0.69 -6.54
C TYR A 33 -5.80 0.62 -6.78
N GLU A 34 -7.03 0.51 -7.25
CA GLU A 34 -7.92 1.65 -7.31
C GLU A 34 -8.58 1.79 -5.94
N ILE A 35 -8.20 2.84 -5.22
CA ILE A 35 -8.72 3.18 -3.90
C ILE A 35 -9.50 4.49 -4.09
N GLU A 36 -10.82 4.38 -4.21
CA GLU A 36 -11.74 5.53 -4.13
C GLU A 36 -11.87 5.91 -2.66
N LEU A 37 -10.92 6.68 -2.12
CA LEU A 37 -11.05 7.31 -0.80
C LEU A 37 -10.69 8.78 -0.94
N THR A 38 -11.61 9.66 -0.57
CA THR A 38 -11.31 11.09 -0.44
C THR A 38 -10.28 11.32 0.67
N LEU A 39 -9.49 12.40 0.59
CA LEU A 39 -8.44 12.70 1.59
C LEU A 39 -8.99 12.78 3.02
N ASP A 40 -10.23 13.25 3.18
CA ASP A 40 -10.91 13.32 4.47
C ASP A 40 -11.30 11.92 4.97
N GLU A 41 -11.78 11.03 4.09
CA GLU A 41 -12.03 9.62 4.43
C GLU A 41 -10.73 8.91 4.79
N VAL A 42 -9.63 9.16 4.08
CA VAL A 42 -8.32 8.59 4.45
C VAL A 42 -7.90 9.06 5.84
N LYS A 43 -8.02 10.35 6.14
CA LYS A 43 -7.63 10.87 7.45
C LYS A 43 -8.48 10.26 8.56
N ASP A 44 -9.80 10.24 8.39
CA ASP A 44 -10.68 9.66 9.40
C ASP A 44 -10.41 8.16 9.58
N TYR A 45 -10.24 7.44 8.46
CA TYR A 45 -9.96 6.00 8.41
C TYR A 45 -8.59 5.60 9.00
N PHE A 46 -7.58 6.48 8.91
CA PHE A 46 -6.23 6.20 9.44
C PHE A 46 -6.04 6.67 10.89
N PHE A 47 -6.69 7.75 11.32
CA PHE A 47 -6.40 8.40 12.60
C PHE A 47 -7.45 8.19 13.70
N LYS A 48 -8.69 7.80 13.39
CA LYS A 48 -9.69 7.47 14.44
C LYS A 48 -9.49 6.06 15.01
N ARG A 49 -9.56 5.96 16.34
CA ARG A 49 -9.56 4.68 17.06
C ARG A 49 -11.01 4.16 17.18
N HIS A 50 -11.44 3.34 16.23
CA HIS A 50 -12.76 2.72 16.30
C HIS A 50 -12.80 1.57 17.32
N ARG A 51 -13.84 1.54 18.15
CA ARG A 51 -14.09 0.51 19.16
C ARG A 51 -15.44 -0.17 18.93
N CYS A 52 -15.47 -1.48 19.15
CA CYS A 52 -16.69 -2.28 19.04
C CYS A 52 -17.74 -1.84 20.06
N ARG A 53 -18.98 -1.61 19.60
CA ARG A 53 -20.11 -1.23 20.48
C ARG A 53 -20.49 -2.31 21.50
N ASP A 54 -20.30 -3.59 21.14
CA ASP A 54 -20.76 -4.71 21.96
C ASP A 54 -19.74 -5.16 23.02
N CYS A 55 -18.45 -4.98 22.76
CA CYS A 55 -17.39 -5.54 23.62
C CYS A 55 -16.22 -4.60 23.88
N ASP A 56 -16.35 -3.32 23.52
CA ASP A 56 -15.37 -2.23 23.68
C ASP A 56 -13.95 -2.54 23.16
N THR A 57 -13.84 -3.59 22.33
CA THR A 57 -12.57 -4.05 21.79
C THR A 57 -12.19 -3.22 20.58
N LYS A 58 -10.90 -2.92 20.42
CA LYS A 58 -10.39 -2.18 19.25
C LYS A 58 -10.71 -2.94 17.97
N LEU A 59 -11.36 -2.26 17.02
CA LEU A 59 -11.67 -2.84 15.71
C LEU A 59 -10.38 -3.02 14.89
N LYS A 60 -10.32 -4.13 14.16
CA LYS A 60 -9.27 -4.41 13.18
C LYS A 60 -9.74 -3.99 11.80
N ARG A 61 -8.82 -3.44 11.02
CA ARG A 61 -9.05 -3.09 9.62
C ARG A 61 -8.81 -4.34 8.77
N ILE A 62 -9.76 -4.64 7.89
CA ILE A 62 -9.63 -5.72 6.93
C ILE A 62 -9.78 -5.13 5.53
N ALA A 63 -8.78 -5.40 4.70
CA ALA A 63 -8.81 -5.09 3.29
C ALA A 63 -9.31 -6.31 2.52
N ASN A 64 -10.25 -6.10 1.62
CA ASN A 64 -10.66 -7.08 0.63
C ASN A 64 -10.25 -6.56 -0.74
N ASP A 65 -9.54 -7.41 -1.48
CA ASP A 65 -9.12 -7.11 -2.85
C ASP A 65 -10.07 -7.84 -3.80
N GLU A 66 -10.84 -7.09 -4.58
CA GLU A 66 -11.67 -7.62 -5.66
C GLU A 66 -10.93 -7.44 -6.98
N TYR A 67 -10.81 -8.51 -7.76
CA TYR A 67 -10.11 -8.47 -9.04
C TYR A 67 -11.02 -7.92 -10.14
N LEU A 68 -10.60 -6.84 -10.79
CA LEU A 68 -11.37 -6.17 -11.84
C LEU A 68 -10.96 -6.59 -13.26
N GLY A 69 -9.72 -7.08 -13.43
CA GLY A 69 -9.20 -7.50 -14.73
C GLY A 69 -7.75 -7.11 -14.94
N GLU A 70 -7.29 -7.22 -16.19
CA GLU A 70 -5.95 -6.77 -16.61
C GLU A 70 -6.11 -5.67 -17.67
N GLY A 71 -5.29 -4.63 -17.57
CA GLY A 71 -5.36 -3.53 -18.52
C GLY A 71 -4.20 -2.56 -18.39
N TRP A 72 -4.14 -1.64 -19.35
CA TRP A 72 -3.21 -0.52 -19.28
C TRP A 72 -3.67 0.47 -18.22
N THR A 73 -2.78 0.78 -17.30
CA THR A 73 -3.00 1.72 -16.21
C THR A 73 -2.00 2.86 -16.31
N ASN A 74 -2.45 4.09 -16.06
CA ASN A 74 -1.58 5.25 -15.93
C ASN A 74 -1.45 5.59 -14.45
N ASN A 75 -0.30 5.29 -13.86
CA ASN A 75 -0.01 5.61 -12.47
C ASN A 75 1.10 6.67 -12.42
N MET A 76 0.77 7.86 -11.94
CA MET A 76 1.71 8.99 -11.81
C MET A 76 2.53 9.27 -13.08
N GLY A 77 1.89 9.22 -14.25
CA GLY A 77 2.53 9.47 -15.55
C GLY A 77 3.25 8.26 -16.16
N THR A 78 3.27 7.11 -15.48
CA THR A 78 3.83 5.87 -16.00
C THR A 78 2.72 4.95 -16.50
N HIS A 79 2.74 4.65 -17.80
CA HIS A 79 1.86 3.67 -18.40
C HIS A 79 2.43 2.26 -18.21
N SER A 80 1.68 1.41 -17.53
CA SER A 80 2.05 0.00 -17.35
C SER A 80 0.84 -0.90 -17.50
N TYR A 81 1.07 -2.09 -18.08
CA TYR A 81 0.07 -3.15 -18.08
C TYR A 81 0.09 -3.82 -16.71
N SER A 82 -1.06 -3.82 -16.02
CA SER A 82 -1.13 -4.36 -14.67
C SER A 82 -2.48 -5.04 -14.39
N LYS A 83 -2.46 -5.93 -13.40
CA LYS A 83 -3.68 -6.48 -12.80
C LYS A 83 -4.33 -5.39 -11.95
N GLN A 84 -5.60 -5.15 -12.22
CA GLN A 84 -6.41 -4.14 -11.56
C GLN A 84 -7.21 -4.79 -10.44
N TYR A 85 -7.15 -4.19 -9.26
CA TYR A 85 -7.91 -4.61 -8.09
C TYR A 85 -8.67 -3.43 -7.50
N LYS A 86 -9.96 -3.62 -7.18
CA LYS A 86 -10.71 -2.74 -6.29
C LYS A 86 -10.43 -3.16 -4.86
N ARG A 87 -9.80 -2.29 -4.08
CA ARG A 87 -9.57 -2.56 -2.66
C ARG A 87 -10.69 -1.91 -1.85
N SER A 88 -11.49 -2.73 -1.18
CA SER A 88 -12.48 -2.28 -0.22
C SER A 88 -11.98 -2.49 1.21
N TYR A 89 -12.39 -1.60 2.09
CA TYR A 89 -11.93 -1.53 3.47
C TYR A 89 -13.13 -1.64 4.40
N HIS A 90 -13.06 -2.52 5.38
CA HIS A 90 -14.09 -2.62 6.42
C HIS A 90 -13.47 -2.81 7.81
N LEU A 91 -14.21 -2.40 8.83
CA LEU A 91 -13.81 -2.56 10.22
C LEU A 91 -14.44 -3.85 10.76
N GLN A 92 -13.67 -4.68 11.45
CA GLN A 92 -14.18 -5.90 12.07
C GLN A 92 -13.70 -6.01 13.51
N CYS A 93 -14.61 -6.37 14.41
CA CYS A 93 -14.24 -6.70 15.78
C CYS A 93 -13.55 -8.08 15.82
N PRO A 94 -12.32 -8.20 16.36
CA PRO A 94 -11.64 -9.49 16.45
C PRO A 94 -12.27 -10.44 17.47
N LYS A 95 -13.13 -9.94 18.37
CA LYS A 95 -13.74 -10.72 19.46
C LYS A 95 -15.13 -11.24 19.09
N CYS A 96 -16.03 -10.37 18.65
CA CYS A 96 -17.40 -10.75 18.25
C CYS A 96 -17.58 -10.94 16.74
N LEU A 97 -16.54 -10.70 15.94
CA LEU A 97 -16.52 -10.85 14.47
C LEU A 97 -17.51 -9.95 13.72
N ARG A 98 -18.22 -9.05 14.42
CA ARG A 98 -19.11 -8.06 13.84
C ARG A 98 -18.34 -7.13 12.91
N ARG A 99 -18.87 -6.97 11.70
CA ARG A 99 -18.38 -6.03 10.69
C ARG A 99 -19.08 -4.69 10.87
N TYR A 100 -18.34 -3.63 10.62
CA TYR A 100 -18.78 -2.25 10.71
C TYR A 100 -18.48 -1.56 9.37
N SER A 101 -19.47 -0.82 8.84
CA SER A 101 -19.33 0.03 7.66
C SER A 101 -18.91 1.45 8.07
N ALA A 102 -18.66 2.32 7.08
CA ALA A 102 -18.46 3.74 7.33
C ALA A 102 -19.69 4.39 7.99
N GLU A 103 -20.90 3.90 7.69
CA GLU A 103 -22.16 4.42 8.22
C GLU A 103 -22.37 4.10 9.71
N ASP A 104 -21.63 3.12 10.24
CA ASP A 104 -21.66 2.81 11.68
C ASP A 104 -20.90 3.84 12.53
N TYR A 105 -20.25 4.85 11.91
CA TYR A 105 -19.44 5.87 12.59
C TYR A 105 -19.62 7.29 12.08
#